data_AF-A0A182YST8-F1
#
_entry.id   AF-A0A182YST8-F1
#
_cell.length_a   1.000
_cell.length_b   1.000
_cell.length_c   1.000
_cell.angle_alpha   90.00
_cell.angle_beta   90.00
_cell.angle_gamma   90.00
#
_symmetry.space_group_name_H-M   'P 1'
#
loop_
_entity.id
_entity.type
_entity.pdbx_description
1 polymer ?
#
loop_
_entity_poly.entity_id
_entity_poly.type
_entity_poly.pdbx_seq_one_letter_code
_entity_poly.pdbx_strand_id
1 'polypeptide(L)'
;LAKFSVGKFVENFHDPKQHGECMEGFMTISEQGLPHLDGRWCGTASGYTIYYSETRSVNVTLRLDKLPQASSSVSNGFEFRLIYKFLRHSDAKLR
;
A
#
# COMPACT_ATOMS: atom_id res chain seq x y z
N LEU A 1 -11.67 -0.50 -15.44
CA LEU A 1 -10.61 -1.04 -14.56
C LEU A 1 -10.55 -0.16 -13.31
N ALA A 2 -10.89 -0.68 -12.14
CA ALA A 2 -10.32 -0.19 -10.89
C ALA A 2 -9.50 -1.34 -10.35
N LYS A 3 -8.29 -1.49 -10.88
CA LYS A 3 -7.34 -2.48 -10.39
C LYS A 3 -6.61 -1.80 -9.24
N PHE A 4 -6.68 -2.40 -8.06
CA PHE A 4 -5.88 -1.97 -6.93
C PHE A 4 -4.73 -2.94 -6.80
N SER A 5 -3.52 -2.50 -7.12
CA SER A 5 -2.30 -3.20 -6.78
C SER A 5 -1.35 -2.15 -6.22
N VAL A 6 -0.74 -2.45 -5.07
CA VAL A 6 0.09 -1.51 -4.31
C VAL A 6 1.24 -1.04 -5.20
N GLY A 7 1.13 0.18 -5.74
CA GLY A 7 1.99 0.64 -6.83
C GLY A 7 2.59 2.00 -6.59
N LYS A 8 1.76 3.00 -6.25
CA LYS A 8 2.21 4.37 -6.08
C LYS A 8 2.07 4.80 -4.62
N PHE A 9 3.20 5.17 -4.02
CA PHE A 9 3.22 5.89 -2.76
C PHE A 9 2.80 7.33 -3.02
N VAL A 10 1.87 7.84 -2.22
CA VAL A 10 1.42 9.23 -2.26
C VAL A 10 1.92 9.92 -1.00
N GLU A 11 2.88 10.83 -1.16
CA GLU A 11 3.31 11.74 -0.09
C GLU A 11 2.25 12.81 0.10
N ASN A 12 1.88 13.08 1.35
CA ASN A 12 0.93 14.14 1.72
C ASN A 12 -0.44 14.01 1.03
N PHE A 13 -1.24 13.03 1.46
CA PHE A 13 -2.63 12.83 1.00
C PHE A 13 -3.54 14.07 1.16
N HIS A 14 -3.16 15.03 2.01
CA HIS A 14 -3.85 16.31 2.15
C HIS A 14 -3.70 17.22 0.92
N ASP A 15 -2.78 16.93 -0.01
CA ASP A 15 -2.72 17.62 -1.30
C ASP A 15 -3.95 17.23 -2.16
N PRO A 16 -4.87 18.17 -2.46
CA PRO A 16 -6.08 17.89 -3.22
C PRO A 16 -5.82 17.36 -4.64
N LYS A 17 -4.62 17.58 -5.21
CA LYS A 17 -4.23 16.99 -6.50
C LYS A 17 -3.95 15.49 -6.42
N GLN A 18 -3.56 15.00 -5.23
CA GLN A 18 -3.20 13.61 -4.99
C GLN A 18 -4.31 12.84 -4.25
N HIS A 19 -5.18 13.57 -3.54
CA HIS A 19 -6.32 13.05 -2.79
C HIS A 19 -7.30 12.20 -3.62
N GLY A 20 -7.45 12.51 -4.91
CA GLY A 20 -8.37 11.81 -5.81
C GLY A 20 -7.97 10.36 -6.13
N GLU A 21 -6.70 9.97 -5.96
CA GLU A 21 -6.20 8.67 -6.43
C GLU A 21 -6.56 7.50 -5.48
N CYS A 22 -6.85 7.78 -4.19
CA CYS A 22 -7.06 6.74 -3.16
C CYS A 22 -8.49 6.65 -2.61
N MET A 23 -9.50 7.22 -3.28
CA MET A 23 -10.88 7.29 -2.75
C MET A 23 -11.61 5.94 -2.70
N GLU A 24 -11.16 4.95 -3.46
CA GLU A 24 -11.75 3.61 -3.47
C GLU A 24 -11.21 2.73 -2.32
N GLY A 25 -10.08 3.12 -1.75
CA GLY A 25 -9.35 2.39 -0.72
C GLY A 25 -7.84 2.61 -0.84
N PHE A 26 -7.11 2.24 0.21
CA PHE A 26 -5.67 2.41 0.28
C PHE A 26 -5.02 1.45 1.28
N MET A 27 -3.70 1.28 1.15
CA MET A 27 -2.84 0.66 2.15
C MET A 27 -2.06 1.74 2.88
N THR A 28 -1.76 1.55 4.17
CA THR A 28 -0.75 2.31 4.92
C THR A 28 0.22 1.36 5.61
N ILE A 29 1.41 1.89 5.93
CA ILE A 29 2.44 1.23 6.73
C ILE A 29 2.77 2.17 7.88
N SER A 30 2.84 1.63 9.10
CA SER A 30 3.38 2.33 10.25
C SER A 30 4.40 1.47 10.99
N GLU A 31 5.38 2.12 11.59
CA GLU A 31 6.48 1.48 12.32
C GLU A 31 6.54 2.02 13.74
N GLN A 32 6.80 1.13 14.70
CA GLN A 32 6.82 1.52 16.11
C GLN A 32 7.99 2.48 16.39
N GLY A 33 7.67 3.67 16.91
CA GLY A 33 8.68 4.66 17.27
C GLY A 33 9.12 5.58 16.12
N LEU A 34 8.58 5.40 14.91
CA LEU A 34 8.74 6.37 13.81
C LEU A 34 7.52 7.30 13.73
N PRO A 35 7.68 8.53 13.19
CA PRO A 35 6.56 9.41 12.91
C PRO A 35 5.53 8.74 11.99
N HIS A 36 4.25 9.03 12.20
CA HIS A 36 3.21 8.60 11.28
C HIS A 36 3.29 9.45 10.00
N LEU A 37 3.61 8.83 8.86
CA LEU A 37 3.87 9.55 7.60
C LEU A 37 2.59 9.85 6.79
N ASP A 38 1.40 9.44 7.25
CA ASP A 38 0.10 9.54 6.58
C ASP A 38 0.09 9.05 5.10
N GLY A 39 1.15 8.35 4.71
CA GLY A 39 1.39 7.90 3.36
C GLY A 39 0.47 6.75 2.99
N ARG A 40 -0.08 6.83 1.78
CA ARG A 40 -1.04 5.86 1.26
C ARG A 40 -0.51 5.24 -0.02
N TRP A 41 -0.71 3.94 -0.16
CA TRP A 41 -0.53 3.26 -1.42
C TRP A 41 -1.88 2.93 -2.01
N CYS A 42 -2.09 3.32 -3.27
CA CYS A 42 -3.33 3.03 -3.98
C CYS A 42 -3.15 2.93 -5.50
N GLY A 43 -4.24 2.64 -6.21
CA GLY A 43 -4.25 2.47 -7.66
C GLY A 43 -3.74 1.12 -8.13
N THR A 44 -3.49 0.96 -9.43
CA THR A 44 -2.97 -0.27 -10.06
C THR A 44 -1.45 -0.27 -10.09
N ALA A 45 -0.82 -1.38 -9.71
CA ALA A 45 0.60 -1.65 -9.96
C ALA A 45 0.80 -2.75 -11.00
N SER A 46 1.89 -2.63 -11.76
CA SER A 46 2.51 -3.73 -12.49
C SER A 46 3.95 -3.85 -12.01
N GLY A 47 4.26 -4.90 -11.24
CA GLY A 47 5.57 -5.10 -10.62
C GLY A 47 5.52 -5.19 -9.09
N TYR A 48 6.69 -5.28 -8.46
CA TYR A 48 6.84 -5.32 -7.00
C TYR A 48 7.20 -3.94 -6.46
N THR A 49 6.38 -3.40 -5.57
CA THR A 49 6.77 -2.27 -4.70
C THR A 49 7.45 -2.84 -3.47
N ILE A 50 8.71 -2.46 -3.24
CA ILE A 50 9.50 -2.93 -2.10
C ILE A 50 9.54 -1.83 -1.03
N TYR A 51 9.23 -2.19 0.20
CA TYR A 51 9.36 -1.35 1.39
C TYR A 51 10.43 -1.94 2.31
N TYR A 52 11.35 -1.10 2.80
CA TYR A 52 12.36 -1.48 3.79
C TYR A 52 12.00 -0.87 5.13
N SER A 53 11.79 -1.71 6.14
CA SER A 53 11.49 -1.25 7.49
C SER A 53 12.76 -0.80 8.22
N GLU A 54 12.68 0.31 8.94
CA GLU A 54 13.76 0.77 9.83
C GLU A 54 13.66 0.14 11.23
N THR A 55 12.54 -0.49 11.53
CA THR A 55 12.25 -1.15 12.80
C THR A 55 12.13 -2.68 12.65
N ARG A 56 11.91 -3.37 13.77
CA ARG A 56 11.76 -4.85 13.80
C ARG A 56 10.34 -5.30 13.46
N SER A 57 9.40 -4.38 13.30
CA SER A 57 7.99 -4.69 13.13
C SER A 57 7.28 -3.60 12.33
N VAL A 58 6.50 -4.00 11.34
CA VAL A 58 5.64 -3.10 10.56
C VAL A 58 4.18 -3.44 10.83
N ASN A 59 3.35 -2.40 10.93
CA ASN A 59 1.89 -2.53 10.91
C ASN A 59 1.39 -2.13 9.52
N VAL A 60 0.81 -3.09 8.80
CA VAL A 60 0.22 -2.85 7.49
C VAL A 60 -1.30 -2.77 7.66
N THR A 61 -1.90 -1.66 7.26
CA THR A 61 -3.35 -1.47 7.28
C THR A 61 -3.89 -1.40 5.87
N LEU A 62 -4.91 -2.20 5.56
CA LEU A 62 -5.66 -2.13 4.32
C LEU A 62 -7.04 -1.57 4.62
N ARG A 63 -7.41 -0.50 3.93
CA ARG A 63 -8.72 0.12 4.02
C ARG A 63 -9.40 0.09 2.66
N LEU A 64 -10.62 -0.44 2.63
CA LEU A 64 -11.47 -0.49 1.45
C LEU A 64 -12.71 0.33 1.74
N ASP A 65 -12.80 1.52 1.16
CA ASP A 65 -13.89 2.47 1.40
C ASP A 65 -15.08 2.22 0.45
N LYS A 66 -14.84 1.61 -0.71
CA LYS A 66 -15.88 1.19 -1.66
C LYS A 66 -15.66 -0.25 -2.09
N LEU A 67 -16.70 -1.08 -1.94
CA LEU A 67 -16.68 -2.45 -2.42
C LEU A 67 -16.83 -2.46 -3.95
N PRO A 68 -15.98 -3.18 -4.70
CA PRO A 68 -16.19 -3.36 -6.14
C PRO A 68 -17.57 -3.99 -6.38
N GLN A 69 -18.40 -3.38 -7.22
CA GLN A 69 -19.70 -3.97 -7.56
C GLN A 69 -19.47 -5.27 -8.34
N ALA A 70 -19.97 -6.38 -7.80
CA ALA A 70 -19.93 -7.69 -8.47
C ALA A 70 -20.89 -7.68 -9.66
N SER A 71 -20.36 -7.48 -10.88
CA SER A 71 -21.09 -7.86 -12.09
C SER A 71 -21.19 -9.39 -12.13
N SER A 72 -22.37 -9.89 -12.47
CA SER A 72 -22.85 -11.28 -12.33
C SER A 72 -22.16 -12.32 -13.24
N SER A 73 -20.94 -12.07 -13.70
CA SER A 73 -20.14 -13.07 -14.40
C SER A 73 -18.66 -12.80 -14.18
N VAL A 74 -17.99 -13.73 -13.50
CA VAL A 74 -16.53 -13.87 -13.36
C VAL A 74 -15.87 -12.91 -12.34
N SER A 75 -15.68 -13.43 -11.12
CA SER A 75 -14.60 -13.12 -10.13
C SER A 75 -13.86 -11.76 -10.22
N ASN A 76 -14.55 -10.64 -10.02
CA ASN A 76 -13.94 -9.30 -10.01
C ASN A 76 -13.81 -8.73 -8.58
N GLY A 77 -13.01 -9.38 -7.72
CA GLY A 77 -12.80 -9.00 -6.31
C GLY A 77 -11.58 -8.08 -6.07
N PHE A 78 -11.47 -7.54 -4.84
CA PHE A 78 -10.24 -6.90 -4.35
C PHE A 78 -9.16 -7.96 -4.11
N GLU A 79 -7.97 -7.77 -4.68
CA GLU A 79 -6.84 -8.67 -4.52
C GLU A 79 -5.62 -7.90 -3.99
N PHE A 80 -4.99 -8.44 -2.95
CA PHE A 80 -3.74 -7.92 -2.38
C PHE A 80 -2.80 -9.08 -2.06
N ARG A 81 -1.52 -8.90 -2.39
CA ARG A 81 -0.46 -9.86 -2.07
C ARG A 81 0.70 -9.16 -1.37
N LEU A 82 1.02 -9.63 -0.18
CA LEU A 82 2.21 -9.23 0.58
C LEU A 82 3.17 -10.41 0.65
N ILE A 83 4.45 -10.14 0.40
CA ILE A 83 5.54 -11.08 0.64
C ILE A 83 6.56 -10.34 1.50
N TYR A 84 7.06 -10.98 2.56
CA TYR A 84 8.07 -10.41 3.44
C TYR A 84 9.27 -11.35 3.54
N LYS A 85 10.42 -10.76 3.86
CA LYS A 85 11.63 -11.48 4.25
C LYS A 85 12.36 -10.68 5.32
N PHE A 86 12.97 -11.35 6.28
CA PHE A 86 13.90 -10.70 7.20
C PHE A 86 15.28 -10.60 6.55
N LEU A 87 15.91 -9.44 6.70
CA LEU A 87 17.30 -9.23 6.32
C LEU A 87 18.18 -9.30 7.56
N ARG A 88 19.39 -9.85 7.42
CA ARG A 88 20.42 -9.66 8.43
C ARG A 88 20.81 -8.19 8.46
N HIS A 89 21.12 -7.66 9.64
CA HIS A 89 21.51 -6.26 9.80
C HIS A 89 22.71 -5.89 8.91
N SER A 90 23.64 -6.82 8.68
CA SER A 90 24.78 -6.64 7.76
C SER A 90 24.38 -6.41 6.30
N ASP A 91 23.21 -6.93 5.92
CA ASP A 91 22.71 -7.00 4.55
C ASP A 91 21.66 -5.90 4.28
N ALA A 92 21.18 -5.22 5.34
CA ALA A 92 20.18 -4.15 5.29
C ALA A 92 20.85 -2.79 4.94
N LYS A 93 21.22 -2.61 3.67
CA LYS A 93 21.80 -1.35 3.16
C LYS A 93 20.94 -0.78 2.04
N LEU A 94 20.61 0.51 2.12
CA LEU A 94 20.06 1.26 0.97
C LEU A 94 21.16 1.40 -0.10
N ARG A 95 20.81 1.18 -1.37
CA ARG A 95 21.74 1.31 -2.50
C ARG A 95 21.73 2.72 -3.06
#